data_AF-A0A2N2HTE9-F1
#
_entry.id   AF-A0A2N2HTE9-F1
#
_cell.length_a   1.000
_cell.length_b   1.000
_cell.length_c   1.000
_cell.angle_alpha   90.00
_cell.angle_beta   90.00
_cell.angle_gamma   90.00
#
_symmetry.space_group_name_H-M   'P 1'
#
loop_
_entity.id
_entity.type
_entity.pdbx_description
1 polymer ?
#
loop_
_entity_poly.entity_id
_entity_poly.type
_entity_poly.pdbx_seq_one_letter_code
_entity_poly.pdbx_strand_id
1 'polypeptide(L)'
;MEKTERVMSDGEKTLVALGAAIGGGCEKCAENLFRIADGQGVTAEELMSACRIGFEAKSEAVRSMKDRLAGIMKGDGASCDESRKMDVQKLAAMIRAAAFAAANAAPDATGELKKAFKQGAGKGDFRMCLSIVKTIREKAASFSDQDILEKMGNLMSDGRRVDKEAGSACCTGASCGCN
;
A
#
# COMPACT_ATOMS: atom_id res chain seq x y z
N MET A 1 -37.49 -5.58 -3.42
CA MET A 1 -36.70 -5.93 -2.23
C MET A 1 -35.47 -5.04 -2.23
N GLU A 2 -35.46 -3.98 -1.42
CA GLU A 2 -34.28 -3.16 -1.22
C GLU A 2 -33.20 -3.99 -0.51
N LYS A 3 -32.03 -4.12 -1.13
CA LYS A 3 -30.85 -4.72 -0.50
C LYS A 3 -30.39 -3.75 0.60
N THR A 4 -30.65 -4.09 1.85
CA THR A 4 -30.10 -3.34 2.97
C THR A 4 -28.58 -3.54 2.97
N GLU A 5 -27.80 -2.47 2.78
CA GLU A 5 -26.34 -2.53 2.89
C GLU A 5 -25.95 -2.87 4.33
N ARG A 6 -25.29 -4.02 4.52
CA ARG A 6 -24.72 -4.37 5.82
C ARG A 6 -23.50 -3.50 6.08
N VAL A 7 -23.56 -2.71 7.14
CA VAL A 7 -22.42 -1.93 7.65
C VAL A 7 -21.58 -2.80 8.58
N MET A 8 -20.26 -2.63 8.54
CA MET A 8 -19.33 -3.36 9.42
C MET A 8 -19.59 -3.07 10.91
N SER A 9 -19.53 -4.11 11.73
CA SER A 9 -19.50 -4.00 13.19
C SER A 9 -18.19 -3.39 13.69
N ASP A 10 -18.16 -2.93 14.94
CA ASP A 10 -16.93 -2.34 15.50
C ASP A 10 -15.82 -3.39 15.67
N GLY A 11 -16.15 -4.64 15.99
CA GLY A 11 -15.20 -5.75 15.99
C GLY A 11 -14.62 -6.02 14.60
N GLU A 12 -15.46 -6.01 13.56
CA GLU A 12 -15.00 -6.17 12.16
C GLU A 12 -14.06 -5.02 11.75
N LYS A 13 -14.36 -3.78 12.12
CA LYS A 13 -13.49 -2.62 11.86
C LYS A 13 -12.14 -2.78 12.56
N THR A 14 -12.13 -3.24 13.81
CA THR A 14 -10.90 -3.45 14.57
C THR A 14 -10.03 -4.55 13.95
N LEU A 15 -10.63 -5.64 13.48
CA LEU A 15 -9.90 -6.71 12.77
C LEU A 15 -9.28 -6.21 11.46
N VAL A 16 -10.04 -5.44 10.66
CA VAL A 16 -9.50 -4.83 9.42
C VAL A 16 -8.36 -3.87 9.74
N ALA A 17 -8.54 -3.00 10.75
CA ALA A 17 -7.50 -2.08 11.17
C ALA A 17 -6.25 -2.81 11.68
N LEU A 18 -6.41 -3.92 12.41
CA LEU A 18 -5.29 -4.72 12.93
C LEU A 18 -4.52 -5.37 11.79
N GLY A 19 -5.21 -6.01 10.84
CA GLY A 19 -4.59 -6.58 9.64
C GLY A 19 -3.82 -5.51 8.85
N ALA A 20 -4.42 -4.33 8.66
CA ALA A 20 -3.76 -3.20 8.01
C ALA A 20 -2.53 -2.68 8.78
N ALA A 21 -2.60 -2.60 10.12
CA ALA A 21 -1.47 -2.18 10.95
C ALA A 21 -0.29 -3.16 10.87
N ILE A 22 -0.56 -4.47 10.92
CA ILE A 22 0.45 -5.51 10.75
C ILE A 22 1.04 -5.46 9.33
N GLY A 23 0.19 -5.37 8.31
CA GLY A 23 0.61 -5.28 6.91
C GLY A 23 1.46 -4.02 6.62
N GLY A 24 1.08 -2.89 7.22
CA GLY A 24 1.83 -1.64 7.18
C GLY A 24 3.07 -1.62 8.06
N GLY A 25 3.29 -2.62 8.93
CA GLY A 25 4.40 -2.67 9.86
C GLY A 25 4.33 -1.63 11.00
N CYS A 26 3.15 -1.11 11.33
CA CYS A 26 3.00 -0.18 12.44
C CYS A 26 2.77 -0.94 13.76
N GLU A 27 3.86 -1.31 14.44
CA GLU A 27 3.83 -2.02 15.73
C GLU A 27 2.96 -1.30 16.78
N LYS A 28 3.18 0.01 16.98
CA LYS A 28 2.40 0.82 17.92
C LYS A 28 0.91 0.86 17.60
N CYS A 29 0.55 0.85 16.31
CA CYS A 29 -0.85 0.80 15.89
C CYS A 29 -1.47 -0.55 16.25
N ALA A 30 -0.74 -1.65 15.98
CA ALA A 30 -1.19 -3.00 16.30
C ALA A 30 -1.37 -3.19 17.83
N GLU A 31 -0.40 -2.75 18.64
CA GLU A 31 -0.51 -2.78 20.12
C GLU A 31 -1.76 -2.07 20.63
N ASN A 32 -2.08 -0.90 20.08
CA ASN A 32 -3.27 -0.15 20.47
C ASN A 32 -4.56 -0.90 20.08
N LEU A 33 -4.58 -1.50 18.89
CA LEU A 33 -5.74 -2.23 18.38
C LEU A 33 -6.00 -3.52 19.15
N PHE A 34 -4.96 -4.22 19.63
CA PHE A 34 -5.13 -5.36 20.53
C PHE A 34 -5.85 -4.97 21.83
N ARG A 35 -5.55 -3.80 22.39
CA ARG A 35 -6.23 -3.29 23.60
C ARG A 35 -7.69 -2.94 23.33
N ILE A 36 -7.99 -2.40 22.15
CA ILE A 36 -9.37 -2.06 21.76
C ILE A 36 -10.21 -3.32 21.54
N ALA A 37 -9.63 -4.36 20.96
CA ALA A 37 -10.33 -5.61 20.65
C ALA A 37 -10.87 -6.33 21.89
N ASP A 38 -10.16 -6.25 23.02
CA ASP A 38 -10.58 -6.84 24.30
C ASP A 38 -11.94 -6.30 24.76
N GLY A 39 -12.24 -5.02 24.49
CA GLY A 39 -13.51 -4.38 24.82
C GLY A 39 -14.65 -4.63 23.81
N GLN A 40 -14.39 -5.34 22.72
CA GLN A 40 -15.35 -5.51 21.59
C GLN A 40 -15.81 -6.95 21.38
N GLY A 41 -15.42 -7.86 22.27
CA GLY A 41 -15.81 -9.28 22.18
C GLY A 41 -15.16 -10.01 21.00
N VAL A 42 -14.06 -9.48 20.46
CA VAL A 42 -13.28 -10.13 19.41
C VAL A 42 -12.47 -11.26 20.04
N THR A 43 -12.55 -12.45 19.45
CA THR A 43 -11.86 -13.62 19.97
C THR A 43 -10.36 -13.59 19.65
N ALA A 44 -9.57 -14.31 20.45
CA ALA A 44 -8.14 -14.47 20.18
C ALA A 44 -7.87 -15.13 18.80
N GLU A 45 -8.74 -16.05 18.37
CA GLU A 45 -8.63 -16.70 17.06
C GLU A 45 -8.83 -15.70 15.91
N GLU A 46 -9.82 -14.82 16.01
CA GLU A 46 -10.06 -13.77 15.02
C GLU A 46 -8.88 -12.77 14.95
N LEU A 47 -8.34 -12.38 16.11
CA LEU A 47 -7.16 -11.52 16.16
C LEU A 47 -5.95 -12.16 15.49
N MET A 48 -5.68 -13.43 15.77
CA MET A 48 -4.59 -14.19 15.15
C MET A 48 -4.80 -14.32 13.63
N SER A 49 -6.04 -14.57 13.21
CA SER A 49 -6.39 -14.64 11.78
C SER A 49 -6.14 -13.31 11.08
N ALA A 50 -6.57 -12.19 11.65
CA ALA A 50 -6.33 -10.85 11.10
C ALA A 50 -4.82 -10.53 11.00
N CYS A 51 -4.04 -10.88 12.02
CA CYS A 51 -2.58 -10.70 12.00
C CYS A 51 -1.93 -11.51 10.89
N ARG A 52 -2.33 -12.78 10.74
CA ARG A 52 -1.82 -13.68 9.70
C ARG A 52 -2.12 -13.12 8.30
N ILE A 53 -3.36 -12.72 8.05
CA ILE A 53 -3.78 -12.13 6.76
C ILE A 53 -2.97 -10.86 6.46
N GLY A 54 -2.80 -9.97 7.45
CA GLY A 54 -2.01 -8.75 7.29
C GLY A 54 -0.54 -9.04 6.93
N PHE A 55 0.07 -10.03 7.58
CA PHE A 55 1.45 -10.45 7.31
C PHE A 55 1.61 -11.10 5.93
N GLU A 56 0.67 -11.95 5.54
CA GLU A 56 0.62 -12.58 4.22
C GLU A 56 0.51 -11.50 3.13
N ALA A 57 -0.42 -10.55 3.26
CA ALA A 57 -0.58 -9.44 2.34
C ALA A 57 0.69 -8.58 2.18
N LYS A 58 1.39 -8.29 3.29
CA LYS A 58 2.69 -7.59 3.24
C LYS A 58 3.73 -8.38 2.46
N SER A 59 3.82 -9.68 2.70
CA SER A 59 4.77 -10.56 2.04
C SER A 59 4.53 -10.62 0.53
N GLU A 60 3.26 -10.65 0.12
CA GLU A 60 2.86 -10.59 -1.29
C GLU A 60 3.19 -9.24 -1.93
N ALA A 61 2.90 -8.12 -1.24
CA ALA A 61 3.24 -6.79 -1.74
C ALA A 61 4.75 -6.61 -1.97
N VAL A 62 5.58 -7.11 -1.04
CA VAL A 62 7.05 -7.12 -1.20
C VAL A 62 7.48 -7.98 -2.39
N ARG A 63 6.86 -9.15 -2.59
CA ARG A 63 7.13 -10.02 -3.74
C ARG A 63 6.78 -9.32 -5.06
N SER A 64 5.59 -8.75 -5.17
CA SER A 64 5.17 -8.00 -6.36
C SER A 64 6.08 -6.81 -6.66
N MET A 65 6.54 -6.10 -5.63
CA MET A 65 7.52 -5.02 -5.79
C MET A 65 8.85 -5.55 -6.35
N LYS A 66 9.36 -6.67 -5.80
CA LYS A 66 10.58 -7.31 -6.28
C LYS A 66 10.48 -7.71 -7.75
N ASP A 67 9.35 -8.29 -8.16
CA ASP A 67 9.14 -8.74 -9.54
C ASP A 67 9.10 -7.55 -10.52
N ARG A 68 8.46 -6.43 -10.14
CA ARG A 68 8.45 -5.19 -10.94
C ARG A 68 9.85 -4.60 -11.08
N LEU A 69 10.62 -4.56 -9.99
CA LEU A 69 11.99 -4.04 -10.00
C LEU A 69 12.94 -4.93 -10.82
N ALA A 70 12.75 -6.25 -10.81
CA ALA A 70 13.55 -7.16 -11.61
C ALA A 70 13.42 -6.91 -13.13
N GLY A 71 12.27 -6.39 -13.58
CA GLY A 71 12.08 -5.95 -14.97
C GLY A 71 12.86 -4.67 -15.31
N ILE A 72 12.94 -3.73 -14.36
CA ILE A 72 13.64 -2.45 -14.52
C ILE A 72 15.16 -2.65 -14.53
N MET A 73 15.67 -3.47 -13.61
CA MET A 73 17.12 -3.68 -13.46
C MET A 73 17.76 -4.50 -14.60
N LYS A 74 16.96 -5.13 -15.47
CA LYS A 74 17.45 -5.83 -16.68
C LYS A 74 17.62 -4.89 -17.89
N GLY A 75 17.12 -3.66 -17.82
CA GLY A 75 17.04 -2.72 -18.95
C GLY A 75 18.22 -1.76 -19.11
N ASP A 76 19.01 -1.51 -18.06
CA ASP A 76 20.06 -0.48 -18.09
C ASP A 76 21.46 -1.07 -18.01
N GLY A 77 22.02 -1.39 -19.18
CA GLY A 77 23.46 -1.44 -19.38
C GLY A 77 24.02 -0.02 -19.51
N ALA A 78 24.13 0.71 -18.40
CA ALA A 78 24.69 2.07 -18.40
C ALA A 78 25.92 2.15 -17.50
N SER A 79 27.04 2.51 -18.13
CA SER A 79 28.36 2.74 -17.57
C SER A 79 28.36 3.61 -16.32
N CYS A 80 29.00 3.13 -15.25
CA CYS A 80 29.31 3.96 -14.09
C CYS A 80 30.48 4.89 -14.46
N ASP A 81 30.18 6.18 -14.60
CA ASP A 81 31.17 7.25 -14.62
C ASP A 81 31.84 7.35 -13.23
N GLU A 82 33.09 6.89 -13.15
CA GLU A 82 33.98 6.77 -11.99
C GLU A 82 34.44 8.13 -11.40
N SER A 83 33.62 9.18 -11.50
CA SER A 83 34.03 10.56 -11.17
C SER A 83 33.51 11.09 -9.84
N ARG A 84 32.79 10.28 -9.04
CA ARG A 84 32.39 10.65 -7.66
C ARG A 84 32.86 9.60 -6.66
N LYS A 85 33.97 9.88 -5.96
CA LYS A 85 34.32 9.20 -4.69
C LYS A 85 33.34 9.60 -3.59
N MET A 86 32.06 9.25 -3.73
CA MET A 86 31.16 9.20 -2.59
C MET A 86 31.62 8.06 -1.69
N ASP A 87 31.58 8.27 -0.38
CA ASP A 87 31.75 7.18 0.57
C ASP A 87 30.56 6.22 0.42
N VAL A 88 30.77 5.18 -0.41
CA VAL A 88 29.78 4.17 -0.78
C VAL A 88 29.25 3.47 0.47
N GLN A 89 30.08 3.31 1.51
CA GLN A 89 29.67 2.65 2.75
C GLN A 89 28.74 3.53 3.58
N LYS A 90 29.09 4.81 3.74
CA LYS A 90 28.21 5.79 4.40
C LYS A 90 26.86 5.88 3.68
N LEU A 91 26.89 6.03 2.36
CA LEU A 91 25.67 6.14 1.55
C LEU A 91 24.81 4.88 1.65
N ALA A 92 25.40 3.69 1.52
CA ALA A 92 24.66 2.44 1.62
C ALA A 92 23.97 2.27 2.98
N ALA A 93 24.64 2.63 4.08
CA ALA A 93 24.04 2.63 5.42
C ALA A 93 22.89 3.64 5.52
N MET A 94 23.04 4.84 4.95
CA MET A 94 21.98 5.86 4.92
C MET A 94 20.77 5.43 4.08
N ILE A 95 20.99 4.78 2.93
CA ILE A 95 19.92 4.21 2.10
C ILE A 95 19.15 3.14 2.87
N ARG A 96 19.86 2.20 3.52
CA ARG A 96 19.20 1.16 4.32
C ARG A 96 18.44 1.74 5.51
N ALA A 97 19.00 2.72 6.20
CA ALA A 97 18.31 3.43 7.27
C ALA A 97 17.03 4.08 6.78
N ALA A 98 17.08 4.78 5.64
CA ALA A 98 15.91 5.40 5.03
C ALA A 98 14.85 4.37 4.63
N ALA A 99 15.26 3.25 4.04
CA ALA A 99 14.36 2.17 3.62
C ALA A 99 13.66 1.52 4.82
N PHE A 100 14.41 1.16 5.87
CA PHE A 100 13.83 0.60 7.10
C PHE A 100 12.89 1.59 7.78
N ALA A 101 13.30 2.86 7.87
CA ALA A 101 12.43 3.90 8.39
C ALA A 101 11.17 3.98 7.54
N ALA A 102 11.24 4.09 6.21
CA ALA A 102 10.06 4.12 5.34
C ALA A 102 9.13 2.91 5.56
N ALA A 103 9.68 1.72 5.79
CA ALA A 103 8.97 0.48 6.07
C ALA A 103 8.48 0.29 7.52
N ASN A 104 8.56 1.34 8.35
CA ASN A 104 8.18 1.34 9.79
C ASN A 104 9.03 0.43 10.70
N ALA A 105 10.21 0.01 10.24
CA ALA A 105 11.17 -0.79 11.01
C ALA A 105 12.17 0.10 11.77
N ALA A 106 11.69 0.83 12.77
CA ALA A 106 12.51 1.80 13.52
C ALA A 106 13.76 1.20 14.21
N PRO A 107 13.71 -0.01 14.81
CA PRO A 107 14.90 -0.65 15.37
C PRO A 107 16.01 -0.88 14.33
N ASP A 108 15.66 -1.43 13.16
CA ASP A 108 16.59 -1.70 12.06
C ASP A 108 17.15 -0.41 11.48
N ALA A 109 16.30 0.61 11.28
CA ALA A 109 16.71 1.93 10.83
C ALA A 109 17.76 2.54 11.78
N THR A 110 17.54 2.43 13.10
CA THR A 110 18.46 2.91 14.12
C THR A 110 19.81 2.17 14.04
N GLY A 111 19.79 0.86 13.78
CA GLY A 111 20.99 0.06 13.56
C GLY A 111 21.84 0.56 12.39
N GLU A 112 21.20 0.91 11.27
CA GLU A 112 21.90 1.45 10.10
C GLU A 112 22.38 2.89 10.28
N LEU A 113 21.62 3.75 10.98
CA LEU A 113 22.09 5.10 11.33
C LEU A 113 23.36 5.06 12.20
N LYS A 114 23.46 4.10 13.13
CA LYS A 114 24.69 3.88 13.91
C LYS A 114 25.87 3.48 13.03
N LYS A 115 25.64 2.66 11.99
CA LYS A 115 26.69 2.30 11.00
C LYS A 115 27.12 3.53 10.20
N ALA A 116 26.16 4.33 9.71
CA ALA A 116 26.44 5.56 8.98
C ALA A 116 27.23 6.57 9.84
N PHE A 117 26.90 6.69 11.13
CA PHE A 117 27.64 7.54 12.07
C PHE A 117 29.12 7.16 12.16
N LYS A 118 29.41 5.86 12.25
CA LYS A 118 30.80 5.34 12.27
C LYS A 118 31.57 5.66 10.99
N GLN A 119 30.86 5.88 9.87
CA GLN A 119 31.40 6.30 8.58
C GLN A 119 31.37 7.83 8.39
N GLY A 120 31.24 8.59 9.47
CA GLY A 120 31.31 10.06 9.45
C GLY A 120 30.00 10.78 9.08
N ALA A 121 28.85 10.09 9.07
CA ALA A 121 27.56 10.77 8.93
C ALA A 121 27.25 11.63 10.15
N GLY A 122 26.81 12.87 9.91
CA GLY A 122 26.49 13.84 10.94
C GLY A 122 25.01 13.91 11.28
N LYS A 123 24.69 14.67 12.33
CA LYS A 123 23.30 14.97 12.72
C LYS A 123 22.48 15.61 11.59
N GLY A 124 23.12 16.41 10.73
CA GLY A 124 22.50 17.01 9.54
C GLY A 124 22.03 15.95 8.54
N ASP A 125 22.86 14.95 8.27
CA ASP A 125 22.56 13.85 7.35
C ASP A 125 21.36 13.04 7.85
N PHE A 126 21.30 12.77 9.16
CA PHE A 126 20.18 12.03 9.76
C PHE A 126 18.87 12.80 9.69
N ARG A 127 18.89 14.12 9.94
CA ARG A 127 17.70 14.97 9.79
C ARG A 127 17.20 14.99 8.35
N MET A 128 18.12 15.13 7.39
CA MET A 128 17.77 15.11 5.97
C MET A 128 17.16 13.76 5.58
N CYS A 129 17.78 12.66 5.99
CA CYS A 129 17.28 11.30 5.77
C CYS A 129 15.85 11.12 6.28
N LEU A 130 15.58 11.50 7.53
CA LEU A 130 14.24 11.40 8.10
C LEU A 130 13.23 12.33 7.40
N SER A 131 13.66 13.51 6.93
CA SER A 131 12.82 14.39 6.13
C SER A 131 12.42 13.75 4.79
N ILE A 132 13.36 13.11 4.10
CA ILE A 132 13.09 12.38 2.86
C ILE A 132 12.09 11.25 3.11
N VAL A 133 12.31 10.47 4.18
CA VAL A 133 11.41 9.37 4.57
C VAL A 133 9.99 9.86 4.83
N LYS A 134 9.84 10.99 5.53
CA LYS A 134 8.54 11.61 5.78
C LYS A 134 7.81 11.90 4.47
N THR A 135 8.46 12.59 3.54
CA THR A 135 7.89 12.92 2.23
C THR A 135 7.52 11.66 1.44
N ILE A 136 8.36 10.62 1.46
CA ILE A 136 8.07 9.36 0.76
C ILE A 136 6.81 8.70 1.32
N ARG A 137 6.68 8.63 2.65
CA ARG A 137 5.51 8.03 3.29
C ARG A 137 4.21 8.79 2.97
N GLU A 138 4.26 10.11 3.03
CA GLU A 138 3.11 10.97 2.68
C GLU A 138 2.68 10.75 1.23
N LYS A 139 3.62 10.77 0.28
CA LYS A 139 3.32 10.54 -1.14
C LYS A 139 2.86 9.11 -1.42
N ALA A 140 3.48 8.11 -0.79
CA ALA A 140 3.10 6.71 -0.98
C ALA A 140 1.65 6.45 -0.54
N ALA A 141 1.22 7.05 0.58
CA ALA A 141 -0.18 7.00 0.99
C ALA A 141 -1.09 7.64 -0.08
N SER A 142 -0.79 8.87 -0.51
CA SER A 142 -1.60 9.57 -1.52
C SER A 142 -1.70 8.82 -2.85
N PHE A 143 -0.60 8.29 -3.37
CA PHE A 143 -0.61 7.52 -4.63
C PHE A 143 -1.38 6.21 -4.49
N SER A 144 -1.22 5.51 -3.35
CA SER A 144 -1.96 4.27 -3.10
C SER A 144 -3.47 4.53 -3.05
N ASP A 145 -3.91 5.57 -2.34
CA ASP A 145 -5.33 5.91 -2.22
C ASP A 145 -5.93 6.28 -3.58
N GLN A 146 -5.23 7.10 -4.36
CA GLN A 146 -5.65 7.49 -5.71
C GLN A 146 -5.79 6.27 -6.64
N ASP A 147 -4.76 5.42 -6.71
CA ASP A 147 -4.76 4.22 -7.56
C ASP A 147 -5.91 3.26 -7.21
N ILE A 148 -6.19 3.07 -5.91
CA ILE A 148 -7.26 2.20 -5.43
C ILE A 148 -8.62 2.80 -5.81
N LEU A 149 -8.84 4.09 -5.54
CA LEU A 149 -10.11 4.76 -5.81
C LEU A 149 -10.41 4.82 -7.32
N GLU A 150 -9.41 5.08 -8.15
CA GLU A 150 -9.57 5.10 -9.61
C GLU A 150 -9.97 3.71 -10.13
N LYS A 151 -9.25 2.66 -9.73
CA LYS A 151 -9.52 1.28 -10.18
C LYS A 151 -10.86 0.77 -9.68
N MET A 152 -11.22 1.06 -8.43
CA MET A 152 -12.49 0.64 -7.85
C MET A 152 -13.66 1.46 -8.39
N GLY A 153 -13.47 2.75 -8.68
CA GLY A 153 -14.46 3.60 -9.34
C GLY A 153 -14.84 3.06 -10.73
N ASN A 154 -13.88 2.56 -11.49
CA ASN A 154 -14.12 1.95 -12.79
C ASN A 154 -14.93 0.63 -12.66
N LEU A 155 -14.56 -0.24 -11.72
CA LEU A 155 -15.28 -1.51 -11.48
C LEU A 155 -16.73 -1.29 -10.99
N MET A 156 -16.95 -0.31 -10.11
CA MET A 156 -18.30 0.02 -9.59
C MET A 156 -19.17 0.80 -10.59
N SER A 157 -18.56 1.39 -11.62
CA SER A 157 -19.28 2.10 -12.70
C SER A 157 -19.61 1.17 -13.87
N ASP A 158 -18.76 0.18 -14.18
CA ASP A 158 -19.03 -0.84 -15.21
C ASP A 158 -20.14 -1.82 -14.82
N GLY A 159 -20.40 -2.01 -13.51
CA GLY A 159 -21.57 -2.75 -13.02
C GLY A 159 -22.92 -2.01 -13.19
N ARG A 160 -22.90 -0.76 -13.69
CA ARG A 160 -24.09 0.06 -13.98
C ARG A 160 -24.32 0.27 -15.48
N ARG A 161 -23.77 -0.59 -16.36
CA ARG A 161 -24.29 -0.70 -17.73
C ARG A 161 -25.59 -1.50 -17.73
N VAL A 162 -26.67 -0.73 -17.60
CA VAL A 162 -28.06 -1.12 -17.80
C VAL A 162 -28.19 -2.03 -19.02
N ASP A 163 -28.75 -3.20 -18.81
CA ASP A 163 -29.44 -3.99 -19.82
C ASP A 163 -30.47 -3.09 -20.51
N LYS A 164 -30.10 -2.45 -21.62
CA LYS A 164 -31.09 -2.08 -22.62
C LYS A 164 -31.42 -3.36 -23.36
N GLU A 165 -32.48 -4.00 -22.89
CA GLU A 165 -33.11 -5.15 -23.51
C GLU A 165 -33.14 -5.00 -25.04
N ALA A 166 -32.57 -5.99 -25.69
CA ALA A 166 -32.89 -6.34 -27.06
C ALA A 166 -34.35 -6.84 -27.11
N GLY A 167 -35.30 -5.91 -27.23
CA GLY A 167 -36.66 -6.19 -27.66
C GLY A 167 -36.74 -6.27 -29.18
N SER A 168 -36.46 -7.45 -29.72
CA SER A 168 -36.71 -7.84 -31.11
C SER A 168 -38.21 -8.06 -31.35
N ALA A 169 -38.80 -7.39 -32.34
CA ALA A 169 -39.81 -7.93 -33.29
C ALA A 169 -40.23 -6.81 -34.27
N CYS A 170 -39.77 -6.78 -35.53
CA CYS A 170 -40.24 -7.50 -36.72
C CYS A 170 -41.59 -7.05 -37.32
N CYS A 171 -41.53 -6.68 -38.61
CA CYS A 171 -42.59 -6.66 -39.65
C CYS A 171 -43.60 -5.49 -39.58
N THR A 172 -44.06 -4.80 -40.63
CA THR A 172 -44.08 -5.03 -42.09
C THR A 172 -44.66 -3.78 -42.80
N GLY A 173 -44.15 -3.46 -44.00
CA GLY A 173 -44.92 -3.04 -45.20
C GLY A 173 -45.91 -1.85 -45.22
N ALA A 174 -45.54 -0.85 -46.05
CA ALA A 174 -46.35 -0.11 -47.04
C ALA A 174 -47.37 0.99 -46.64
N SER A 175 -47.13 2.15 -47.29
CA SER A 175 -48.06 3.14 -47.89
C SER A 175 -48.51 4.41 -47.13
N CYS A 176 -48.69 5.44 -47.97
CA CYS A 176 -49.37 6.73 -47.82
C CYS A 176 -48.59 7.92 -47.22
N GLY A 177 -48.28 8.87 -48.10
CA GLY A 177 -47.82 10.21 -47.73
C GLY A 177 -48.96 11.17 -47.39
N CYS A 178 -48.60 12.38 -46.97
CA CYS A 178 -49.37 13.62 -47.13
C CYS A 178 -48.46 14.83 -46.79
N ASN A 179 -48.38 15.75 -47.76
CA ASN A 179 -47.81 17.11 -47.81
C ASN A 179 -46.30 17.31 -47.62
#